data_AF-A0AA97AAP8-F1
#
_entry.id   AF-A0AA97AAP8-F1
#
_cell.length_a   1.000
_cell.length_b   1.000
_cell.length_c   1.000
_cell.angle_alpha   90.00
_cell.angle_beta   90.00
_cell.angle_gamma   90.00
#
_symmetry.space_group_name_H-M   'P 1'
#
loop_
_entity.id
_entity.type
_entity.pdbx_description
1 polymer ?
#
loop_
_entity_poly.entity_id
_entity_poly.type
_entity_poly.pdbx_seq_one_letter_code
_entity_poly.pdbx_strand_id
1 'polypeptide(L)'
;MERSEIMQRVVGILTEAVEVRRQARENPGVEVALTGAVSALLVETLPKIELPADASAQETAHIITDALAPAIVTLANCFSYAFVHLAEVHDEGRTDTTAADVLRSISLQFAQREGKPEE
;
A
#
# COMPACT_ATOMS: atom_id res chain seq x y z
N MET A 1 0.08 -0.29 13.46
CA MET A 1 0.48 -1.23 12.41
C MET A 1 1.94 -1.03 12.13
N GLU A 2 2.66 -2.12 11.96
CA GLU A 2 4.06 -2.08 11.54
C GLU A 2 4.18 -1.87 10.02
N ARG A 3 5.33 -1.36 9.59
CA ARG A 3 5.61 -1.11 8.16
C ARG A 3 5.46 -2.39 7.31
N SER A 4 5.80 -3.54 7.87
CA SER A 4 5.69 -4.84 7.19
C SER A 4 4.24 -5.24 6.93
N GLU A 5 3.34 -5.07 7.90
CA GLU A 5 1.89 -5.28 7.72
C GLU A 5 1.31 -4.36 6.64
N ILE A 6 1.70 -3.08 6.63
CA ILE A 6 1.27 -2.12 5.61
C ILE A 6 1.73 -2.57 4.22
N MET A 7 2.98 -3.03 4.10
CA MET A 7 3.52 -3.50 2.83
C MET A 7 2.81 -4.76 2.32
N GLN A 8 2.51 -5.72 3.20
CA GLN A 8 1.75 -6.93 2.84
C GLN A 8 0.37 -6.57 2.29
N ARG A 9 -0.31 -5.58 2.88
CA ARG A 9 -1.59 -5.10 2.38
C ARG A 9 -1.47 -4.36 1.05
N VAL A 10 -0.45 -3.51 0.89
CA VAL A 10 -0.16 -2.87 -0.40
C VAL A 10 0.07 -3.91 -1.49
N VAL A 11 0.85 -4.97 -1.21
CA VAL A 11 1.03 -6.08 -2.15
C VAL A 11 -0.31 -6.74 -2.48
N GLY A 12 -1.15 -7.03 -1.49
CA GLY A 12 -2.48 -7.60 -1.71
C GLY A 12 -3.34 -6.76 -2.66
N ILE A 13 -3.41 -5.45 -2.44
CA ILE A 13 -4.15 -4.50 -3.31
C ILE A 13 -3.57 -4.50 -4.72
N LEU A 14 -2.25 -4.48 -4.86
CA LEU A 14 -1.60 -4.49 -6.17
C LEU A 14 -1.81 -5.82 -6.91
N THR A 15 -1.81 -6.94 -6.21
CA THR A 15 -2.13 -8.25 -6.78
C THR A 15 -3.59 -8.29 -7.26
N GLU A 16 -4.53 -7.82 -6.44
CA GLU A 16 -5.93 -7.69 -6.84
C GLU A 16 -6.06 -6.77 -8.07
N ALA A 17 -5.40 -5.62 -8.07
CA ALA A 17 -5.38 -4.68 -9.19
C ALA A 17 -4.89 -5.31 -10.51
N VAL A 18 -3.88 -6.18 -10.45
CA VAL A 18 -3.37 -6.91 -11.61
C VAL A 18 -4.40 -7.90 -12.13
N GLU A 19 -5.05 -8.67 -11.24
CA GLU A 19 -6.10 -9.61 -11.64
C GLU A 19 -7.32 -8.90 -12.23
N VAL A 20 -7.72 -7.77 -11.64
CA VAL A 20 -8.78 -6.92 -12.15
C VAL A 20 -8.48 -6.43 -13.55
N ARG A 21 -7.25 -5.95 -13.81
CA ARG A 21 -6.84 -5.53 -15.16
C ARG A 21 -6.81 -6.70 -16.13
N ARG A 22 -6.42 -7.90 -15.69
CA ARG A 22 -6.46 -9.11 -16.52
C ARG A 22 -7.89 -9.45 -16.91
N GLN A 23 -8.81 -9.48 -15.93
CA GLN A 23 -10.23 -9.73 -16.16
C GLN A 23 -10.87 -8.68 -17.07
N ALA A 24 -10.52 -7.40 -16.93
CA ALA A 24 -11.02 -6.33 -17.79
C ALA A 24 -10.50 -6.44 -19.25
N ARG A 25 -9.29 -6.95 -19.45
CA ARG A 25 -8.78 -7.28 -20.80
C ARG A 25 -9.50 -8.47 -21.41
N GLU A 26 -9.84 -9.47 -20.60
CA GLU A 26 -10.57 -10.67 -21.01
C GLU A 26 -12.07 -10.40 -21.20
N ASN A 27 -12.63 -9.42 -20.47
CA ASN A 27 -14.04 -9.03 -20.49
C ASN A 27 -14.20 -7.50 -20.51
N PRO A 28 -14.04 -6.85 -21.68
CA PRO A 28 -14.20 -5.41 -21.81
C PRO A 28 -15.66 -4.99 -21.57
N GLY A 29 -15.98 -4.59 -20.34
CA GLY A 29 -17.33 -4.21 -19.93
C GLY A 29 -17.59 -4.30 -18.42
N VAL A 30 -16.71 -4.93 -17.65
CA VAL A 30 -16.81 -4.98 -16.19
C VAL A 30 -16.03 -3.80 -15.60
N GLU A 31 -16.75 -2.88 -14.96
CA GLU A 31 -16.15 -1.82 -14.13
C GLU A 31 -15.80 -2.43 -12.77
N VAL A 32 -14.51 -2.52 -12.46
CA VAL A 32 -14.06 -3.17 -11.23
C VAL A 32 -13.54 -2.13 -10.24
N ALA A 33 -14.10 -2.16 -9.03
CA ALA A 33 -13.89 -1.12 -8.02
C ALA A 33 -12.65 -1.37 -7.14
N LEU A 34 -11.45 -1.04 -7.64
CA LEU A 34 -10.22 -0.96 -6.83
C LEU A 34 -10.35 0.02 -5.64
N THR A 35 -11.28 0.97 -5.73
CA THR A 35 -11.51 2.03 -4.74
C THR A 35 -11.89 1.49 -3.36
N GLY A 36 -12.53 0.32 -3.28
CA GLY A 36 -12.93 -0.31 -2.02
C GLY A 36 -11.74 -0.80 -1.19
N ALA A 37 -10.81 -1.53 -1.82
CA ALA A 37 -9.63 -2.08 -1.15
C ALA A 37 -8.67 -0.98 -0.67
N VAL A 38 -8.50 0.09 -1.47
CA VAL A 38 -7.71 1.27 -1.09
C VAL A 38 -8.34 2.00 0.09
N SER A 39 -9.67 2.15 0.09
CA SER A 39 -10.40 2.80 1.20
C SER A 39 -10.27 2.00 2.50
N ALA A 40 -10.37 0.67 2.43
CA ALA A 40 -10.16 -0.20 3.59
C ALA A 40 -8.75 -0.03 4.18
N LEU A 41 -7.71 -0.05 3.33
CA LEU A 41 -6.33 0.16 3.78
C LEU A 41 -6.14 1.53 4.44
N LEU A 42 -6.74 2.59 3.89
CA LEU A 42 -6.68 3.92 4.48
C LEU A 42 -7.33 3.93 5.88
N VAL A 43 -8.53 3.38 6.04
CA VAL A 43 -9.22 3.33 7.34
C VAL A 43 -8.39 2.59 8.39
N GLU A 44 -7.71 1.51 8.00
CA GLU A 44 -6.94 0.70 8.94
C GLU A 44 -5.54 1.27 9.26
N THR A 45 -4.95 2.01 8.32
CA THR A 45 -3.59 2.57 8.48
C THR A 45 -3.60 3.94 9.16
N LEU A 46 -4.66 4.72 8.96
CA LEU A 46 -4.76 6.06 9.54
C LEU A 46 -5.00 5.96 11.06
N PRO A 47 -4.30 6.77 11.88
CA PRO A 47 -4.48 6.75 13.32
C PRO A 47 -5.85 7.31 13.69
N LYS A 48 -6.37 6.86 14.85
CA LYS A 48 -7.46 7.57 15.51
C LYS A 48 -6.94 8.89 16.03
N ILE A 49 -7.63 9.98 15.70
CA ILE A 49 -7.27 11.33 16.11
C ILE A 49 -8.25 11.76 17.19
N GLU A 50 -7.76 12.01 18.39
CA GLU A 50 -8.54 12.60 19.47
C GLU A 50 -8.38 14.13 19.42
N LEU A 51 -9.51 14.84 19.38
CA LEU A 51 -9.53 16.29 19.32
C LEU A 51 -10.04 16.86 20.65
N PRO A 52 -9.34 17.83 21.26
CA PRO A 52 -9.86 18.56 22.41
C PRO A 52 -11.17 19.29 22.06
N ALA A 53 -12.14 19.27 22.96
CA ALA A 53 -13.45 19.90 22.72
C ALA A 53 -13.37 21.44 22.61
N ASP A 54 -12.30 22.03 23.15
CA ASP A 54 -12.00 23.46 23.16
C ASP A 54 -10.91 23.85 22.15
N ALA A 55 -10.44 22.92 21.31
CA ALA A 55 -9.43 23.20 20.32
C ALA A 55 -9.94 24.23 19.30
N SER A 56 -9.12 25.25 19.03
CA SER A 56 -9.35 26.16 17.91
C SER A 56 -9.22 25.42 16.58
N ALA A 57 -9.75 26.03 15.50
CA ALA A 57 -9.63 25.47 14.16
C ALA A 57 -8.15 25.28 13.74
N GLN A 58 -7.26 26.17 14.17
CA GLN A 58 -5.84 26.10 13.86
C GLN A 58 -5.15 24.97 14.63
N GLU A 59 -5.46 24.80 15.91
CA GLU A 59 -4.95 23.69 16.73
C GLU A 59 -5.45 22.34 16.20
N THR A 60 -6.73 22.27 15.81
CA THR A 60 -7.31 21.08 15.18
C THR A 60 -6.57 20.71 13.89
N ALA A 61 -6.31 21.67 13.01
CA ALA A 61 -5.59 21.42 11.76
C ALA A 61 -4.15 20.92 11.99
N HIS A 62 -3.47 21.46 13.01
CA HIS A 62 -2.13 21.03 13.38
C HIS A 62 -2.14 19.59 13.93
N ILE A 63 -3.03 19.28 14.88
CA ILE A 63 -3.19 17.93 15.44
C ILE A 63 -3.46 16.90 14.35
N ILE A 64 -4.36 17.22 13.41
CA ILE A 64 -4.69 16.32 12.30
C ILE A 64 -3.48 16.10 11.40
N THR A 65 -2.77 17.16 11.03
CA THR A 65 -1.63 17.08 10.12
C THR A 65 -0.49 16.27 10.73
N ASP A 66 -0.17 16.53 12.00
CA ASP A 66 0.89 15.83 12.73
C ASP A 66 0.57 14.34 12.91
N ALA A 67 -0.70 14.01 13.15
CA ALA A 67 -1.14 12.62 13.28
C ALA A 67 -1.14 11.88 11.93
N LEU A 68 -1.63 12.52 10.86
CA LEU A 68 -1.82 11.85 9.57
C LEU A 68 -0.55 11.79 8.73
N ALA A 69 0.34 12.78 8.82
CA ALA A 69 1.51 12.87 7.95
C ALA A 69 2.39 11.61 7.97
N PRO A 70 2.71 11.01 9.13
CA PRO A 70 3.52 9.78 9.18
C PRO A 70 2.86 8.60 8.46
N ALA A 71 1.54 8.42 8.64
CA ALA A 71 0.79 7.34 8.00
C ALA A 71 0.73 7.50 6.47
N ILE A 72 0.46 8.73 6.00
CA ILE A 72 0.44 9.06 4.57
C ILE A 72 1.81 8.83 3.94
N VAL A 73 2.89 9.31 4.58
CA VAL A 73 4.27 9.10 4.11
C VAL A 73 4.61 7.62 4.04
N THR A 74 4.20 6.84 5.05
CA THR A 74 4.44 5.39 5.07
C THR A 74 3.73 4.68 3.92
N LEU A 75 2.45 4.99 3.69
CA LEU A 75 1.68 4.45 2.56
C LEU A 75 2.33 4.82 1.23
N ALA A 76 2.64 6.10 1.02
CA ALA A 76 3.29 6.57 -0.20
C ALA A 76 4.61 5.82 -0.46
N ASN A 77 5.45 5.66 0.58
CA ASN A 77 6.69 4.91 0.47
C ASN A 77 6.48 3.43 0.10
N CYS A 78 5.48 2.76 0.66
CA CYS A 78 5.17 1.37 0.31
C CYS A 78 4.72 1.23 -1.15
N PHE A 79 3.85 2.14 -1.63
CA PHE A 79 3.42 2.14 -3.03
C PHE A 79 4.58 2.49 -3.99
N SER A 80 5.39 3.50 -3.65
CA SER A 80 6.58 3.86 -4.44
C SER A 80 7.59 2.71 -4.51
N TYR A 81 7.83 2.00 -3.40
CA TYR A 81 8.71 0.85 -3.38
C TYR A 81 8.23 -0.27 -4.32
N ALA A 82 6.94 -0.63 -4.22
CA ALA A 82 6.36 -1.64 -5.11
C ALA A 82 6.42 -1.22 -6.59
N PHE A 83 6.14 0.06 -6.87
CA PHE A 83 6.20 0.60 -8.22
C PHE A 83 7.62 0.56 -8.80
N VAL A 84 8.64 0.98 -8.05
CA VAL A 84 10.03 0.97 -8.50
C VAL A 84 10.49 -0.45 -8.86
N HIS A 85 10.20 -1.44 -8.03
CA HIS A 85 10.56 -2.84 -8.34
C HIS A 85 9.84 -3.39 -9.57
N LEU A 86 8.59 -2.99 -9.81
CA LEU A 86 7.89 -3.36 -11.04
C LEU A 86 8.49 -2.67 -12.27
N ALA A 87 8.90 -1.40 -12.13
CA ALA A 87 9.54 -0.64 -13.20
C ALA A 87 10.92 -1.20 -13.54
N GLU A 88 11.74 -1.55 -12.54
CA GLU A 88 13.06 -2.16 -12.74
C GLU A 88 12.98 -3.45 -13.57
N VAL A 89 12.06 -4.36 -13.23
CA VAL A 89 11.86 -5.62 -13.99
C VAL A 89 11.38 -5.35 -15.41
N HIS A 90 10.53 -4.35 -15.60
CA HIS A 90 10.06 -3.96 -16.93
C HIS A 90 11.19 -3.35 -17.78
N ASP A 91 12.00 -2.46 -17.20
CA ASP A 91 13.07 -1.73 -17.89
C ASP A 91 14.25 -2.64 -18.24
N GLU A 92 14.50 -3.69 -17.46
CA GLU A 92 15.43 -4.76 -17.80
C GLU A 92 14.95 -5.63 -18.98
N GLY A 93 13.72 -5.44 -19.46
CA GLY A 93 13.13 -6.20 -20.56
C GLY A 93 12.88 -7.68 -20.22
N ARG A 94 12.81 -8.01 -18.92
CA ARG A 94 12.61 -9.38 -18.46
C ARG A 94 11.20 -9.86 -18.76
N THR A 95 11.07 -10.75 -19.73
CA THR A 95 9.79 -11.37 -20.11
C THR A 95 9.52 -12.68 -19.37
N ASP A 96 10.50 -13.20 -18.64
CA ASP A 96 10.41 -14.44 -17.84
C ASP A 96 9.75 -14.24 -16.48
N THR A 97 9.56 -12.98 -16.05
CA THR A 97 9.03 -12.63 -14.72
C THR A 97 7.72 -11.88 -14.85
N THR A 98 6.69 -12.30 -14.11
CA THR A 98 5.41 -11.60 -14.09
C THR A 98 5.35 -10.56 -12.97
N ALA A 99 4.47 -9.56 -13.09
CA ALA A 99 4.20 -8.61 -12.00
C ALA A 99 3.77 -9.31 -10.70
N ALA A 100 3.04 -10.43 -10.80
CA ALA A 100 2.65 -11.23 -9.64
C ALA A 100 3.87 -11.88 -8.94
N ASP A 101 4.88 -12.32 -9.70
CA ASP A 101 6.11 -12.87 -9.13
C ASP A 101 6.93 -11.80 -8.38
N VAL A 102 6.98 -10.59 -8.93
CA VAL A 102 7.62 -9.44 -8.27
C VAL A 102 6.91 -9.10 -6.96
N LEU A 103 5.59 -8.96 -6.99
CA LEU A 103 4.77 -8.68 -5.82
C LEU A 103 4.90 -9.77 -4.74
N ARG A 104 4.93 -11.05 -5.14
CA ARG A 104 5.18 -12.17 -4.22
C ARG A 104 6.57 -12.07 -3.57
N SER A 105 7.60 -11.76 -4.35
CA SER A 105 8.96 -11.56 -3.84
C SER A 105 9.01 -10.47 -2.78
N ILE A 106 8.36 -9.32 -3.03
CA ILE A 106 8.25 -8.23 -2.07
C ILE A 106 7.57 -8.70 -0.78
N SER A 107 6.43 -9.39 -0.87
CA SER A 107 5.74 -9.92 0.32
C SER A 107 6.64 -10.85 1.15
N LEU A 108 7.36 -11.76 0.50
CA LEU A 108 8.28 -12.68 1.16
C LEU A 108 9.45 -11.96 1.85
N GLN A 109 10.00 -10.91 1.25
CA GLN A 109 11.08 -10.12 1.87
C GLN A 109 10.64 -9.43 3.16
N PHE A 110 9.41 -8.92 3.20
CA PHE A 110 8.88 -8.25 4.40
C PHE A 110 8.43 -9.25 5.48
N ALA A 111 7.90 -10.42 5.10
CA ALA A 111 7.61 -11.50 6.05
C ALA A 111 8.89 -12.06 6.72
N GLN A 112 10.00 -12.14 5.98
CA GLN A 112 11.29 -12.58 6.55
C GLN A 112 11.90 -11.56 7.52
N ARG A 113 11.56 -10.28 7.40
CA ARG A 113 12.00 -9.24 8.35
C ARG A 113 11.25 -9.29 9.68
N GLU A 114 10.00 -9.72 9.69
CA GLU A 114 9.23 -9.94 10.93
C GLU A 114 9.70 -11.17 11.72
N GLY A 115 10.35 -12.13 11.06
CA GLY A 115 10.81 -13.39 11.67
C GLY A 115 12.25 -13.41 12.17
N LYS A 116 13.03 -12.33 12.01
CA LYS A 116 14.39 -12.25 12.56
C LYS A 116 14.36 -11.56 13.93
N PRO A 117 14.72 -12.24 15.03
CA PRO A 117 15.04 -11.51 16.26
C PRO A 117 16.24 -10.60 15.96
N GLU A 118 16.15 -9.34 16.36
CA GLU A 118 17.28 -8.40 16.32
C GLU A 118 18.44 -9.03 17.13
N GLU A 119 19.58 -9.28 16.47
CA GLU A 119 20.85 -9.67 17.11
C GLU A 119 21.56 -8.46 17.72
#